data_AF-A0A419SSJ2-F1
#
_entry.id   AF-A0A419SSJ2-F1
#
_cell.length_a   1.000
_cell.length_b   1.000
_cell.length_c   1.000
_cell.angle_alpha   90.00
_cell.angle_beta   90.00
_cell.angle_gamma   90.00
#
_symmetry.space_group_name_H-M   'P 1'
#
loop_
_entity.id
_entity.type
_entity.pdbx_description
1 polymer ?
#
loop_
_entity_poly.entity_id
_entity_poly.type
_entity_poly.pdbx_seq_one_letter_code
_entity_poly.pdbx_strand_id
1 'polypeptide(L)'
;MENDYNVVYQENQNSNQMDPNKSVMTMGEWLVTLLVMLVPCVNIIMMFVWAFGNGNENRKNFCKANLIMQVIQAVIIIILYVTIFAGIMAAAYGSY
;
A
#
# COMPACT_ATOMS: atom_id res chain seq x y z
N MET A 1 56.22 4.32 7.06
CA MET A 1 55.13 3.32 7.09
C MET A 1 53.82 3.98 7.54
N GLU A 2 53.66 5.29 7.32
CA GLU A 2 52.60 6.11 7.94
C GLU A 2 51.43 6.45 6.99
N ASN A 3 51.43 5.92 5.76
CA ASN A 3 50.51 6.36 4.70
C ASN A 3 49.47 5.30 4.29
N ASP A 4 49.48 4.11 4.89
CA ASP A 4 48.51 3.05 4.59
C ASP A 4 47.28 3.06 5.53
N TYR A 5 47.37 3.72 6.68
CA TYR A 5 46.25 3.83 7.62
C TYR A 5 45.18 4.86 7.19
N ASN A 6 45.51 5.72 6.22
CA ASN A 6 44.61 6.78 5.73
C ASN A 6 43.81 6.39 4.48
N VAL A 7 44.01 5.19 3.91
CA VAL A 7 43.27 4.73 2.71
C VAL A 7 42.02 3.92 3.05
N VAL A 8 41.88 3.47 4.31
CA VAL A 8 40.78 2.57 4.75
C VAL A 8 39.58 3.33 5.34
N TYR A 9 39.70 4.63 5.61
CA TYR A 9 38.56 5.48 6.03
C TYR A 9 37.96 6.31 4.88
N GLN A 10 38.35 6.04 3.63
CA GLN A 10 37.81 6.69 2.44
C GLN A 10 36.94 5.76 1.58
N GLU A 11 36.33 4.74 2.19
CA GLU A 11 35.24 3.99 1.55
C GLU A 11 33.90 4.43 2.17
N ASN A 12 33.02 4.99 1.32
CA ASN A 12 31.63 5.41 1.58
C ASN A 12 31.38 6.81 2.17
N GLN A 13 32.12 7.83 1.71
CA GLN A 13 31.66 9.23 1.69
C GLN A 13 30.78 9.51 0.45
N ASN A 14 29.86 8.62 0.08
CA ASN A 14 28.89 8.91 -1.00
C ASN A 14 27.62 8.06 -0.85
N SER A 15 26.60 8.65 -0.19
CA SER A 15 25.16 8.36 -0.33
C SER A 15 24.32 8.80 0.88
N ASN A 16 24.78 9.74 1.72
CA ASN A 16 23.86 10.55 2.53
C ASN A 16 23.14 11.62 1.70
N GLN A 17 22.77 11.30 0.45
CA GLN A 17 21.59 11.92 -0.12
C GLN A 17 20.43 11.16 0.53
N MET A 18 19.94 11.72 1.64
CA MET A 18 18.68 11.30 2.23
C MET A 18 17.62 11.48 1.13
N ASP A 19 17.42 10.45 0.31
CA ASP A 19 16.46 10.49 -0.80
C ASP A 19 15.14 10.90 -0.16
N PRO A 20 14.60 12.09 -0.49
CA PRO A 20 13.39 12.59 0.16
C PRO A 20 12.21 11.64 -0.07
N ASN A 21 12.30 10.74 -1.06
CA ASN A 21 11.32 9.69 -1.26
C ASN A 21 11.52 8.49 -0.33
N LYS A 22 12.69 8.30 0.27
CA LYS A 22 12.98 7.22 1.24
C LYS A 22 12.92 7.66 2.69
N SER A 23 12.66 8.94 2.94
CA SER A 23 12.47 9.44 4.30
C SER A 23 11.28 8.76 4.99
N VAL A 24 11.33 8.61 6.31
CA VAL A 24 10.18 8.10 7.05
C VAL A 24 9.08 9.16 7.05
N MET A 25 7.87 8.77 6.65
CA MET A 25 6.71 9.67 6.71
C MET A 25 6.38 10.07 8.14
N THR A 26 6.06 11.34 8.31
CA THR A 26 5.62 11.88 9.61
C THR A 26 4.22 11.39 9.97
N MET A 27 3.86 11.48 11.26
CA MET A 27 2.53 11.08 11.75
C MET A 27 1.39 11.86 11.07
N GLY A 28 1.61 13.14 10.75
CA GLY A 28 0.62 13.97 10.06
C GLY A 28 0.36 13.52 8.62
N GLU A 29 1.39 13.09 7.90
CA GLU A 29 1.22 12.57 6.53
C GLU A 29 0.50 11.22 6.51
N TRP A 30 0.74 10.38 7.51
CA TRP A 30 -0.03 9.16 7.73
C TRP A 30 -1.48 9.45 8.06
N LEU A 31 -1.76 10.45 8.90
CA LEU A 31 -3.13 10.87 9.22
C LEU A 31 -3.90 11.27 7.95
N VAL A 32 -3.31 12.09 7.08
CA VAL A 32 -3.92 12.47 5.79
C VAL A 32 -4.18 11.25 4.92
N THR A 33 -3.22 10.32 4.87
CA THR A 33 -3.36 9.07 4.11
C THR A 33 -4.57 8.27 4.60
N LEU A 34 -4.70 8.09 5.91
CA LEU A 34 -5.81 7.36 6.55
C LEU A 34 -7.16 8.08 6.39
N LEU A 35 -7.19 9.41 6.48
CA LEU A 35 -8.41 10.20 6.26
C LEU A 35 -8.94 10.04 4.82
N VAL A 36 -8.05 10.04 3.82
CA VAL A 36 -8.43 9.75 2.43
C VAL A 36 -8.95 8.32 2.28
N MET A 37 -8.43 7.36 3.06
CA MET A 37 -8.96 5.99 3.05
C MET A 37 -10.38 5.86 3.57
N LEU A 38 -10.83 6.79 4.39
CA LEU A 38 -12.18 6.79 4.94
C LEU A 38 -13.25 7.13 3.89
N VAL A 39 -12.87 7.82 2.81
CA VAL A 39 -13.77 8.18 1.71
C VAL A 39 -13.65 7.13 0.58
N PRO A 40 -14.60 6.19 0.44
CA PRO A 40 -14.44 4.99 -0.39
C PRO A 40 -14.16 5.27 -1.88
N CYS A 41 -14.85 6.24 -2.48
CA CYS A 41 -14.65 6.57 -3.89
C CYS A 41 -13.30 7.25 -4.17
N VAL A 42 -12.89 8.17 -3.28
CA VAL A 42 -11.62 8.90 -3.41
C VAL A 42 -10.45 7.97 -3.10
N ASN A 43 -10.64 7.04 -2.16
CA ASN A 43 -9.64 6.08 -1.74
C ASN A 43 -9.05 5.29 -2.91
N ILE A 44 -9.90 4.76 -3.78
CA ILE A 44 -9.46 3.95 -4.93
C ILE A 44 -8.63 4.79 -5.90
N ILE A 45 -9.11 5.98 -6.28
CA ILE A 45 -8.39 6.87 -7.22
C ILE A 45 -7.04 7.30 -6.60
N MET A 46 -7.04 7.74 -5.35
CA MET A 46 -5.83 8.17 -4.65
C MET A 46 -4.81 7.03 -4.47
N MET A 47 -5.26 5.78 -4.31
CA MET A 47 -4.36 4.63 -4.28
C MET A 47 -3.61 4.44 -5.59
N PHE A 48 -4.25 4.64 -6.74
CA PHE A 48 -3.56 4.58 -8.03
C PHE A 48 -2.56 5.75 -8.18
N VAL A 49 -2.99 6.97 -7.82
CA VAL A 49 -2.14 8.17 -7.88
C VAL A 49 -0.91 8.00 -6.99
N TRP A 50 -1.04 7.48 -5.78
CA TRP A 50 0.08 7.28 -4.87
C TRP A 50 0.89 6.02 -5.16
N ALA A 51 0.29 4.90 -5.58
CA ALA A 51 1.03 3.67 -5.88
C ALA A 51 1.95 3.83 -7.10
N PHE A 52 1.49 4.54 -8.14
CA PHE A 52 2.18 4.66 -9.42
C PHE A 52 2.79 6.05 -9.66
N GLY A 53 2.40 7.06 -8.89
CA GLY A 53 2.95 8.42 -8.99
C GLY A 53 4.32 8.60 -8.36
N ASN A 54 4.79 9.84 -8.31
CA ASN A 54 6.04 10.22 -7.66
C ASN A 54 5.80 10.56 -6.17
N GLY A 55 6.78 10.28 -5.30
CA GLY A 55 6.71 10.57 -3.87
C GLY A 55 7.25 9.45 -2.98
N ASN A 56 6.94 9.55 -1.68
CA ASN A 56 7.52 8.72 -0.64
C ASN A 56 7.24 7.22 -0.81
N GLU A 57 8.31 6.42 -0.85
CA GLU A 57 8.32 4.98 -1.08
C GLU A 57 7.50 4.21 -0.03
N ASN A 58 7.48 4.67 1.23
CA ASN A 58 6.63 4.07 2.27
C ASN A 58 5.15 4.16 1.90
N ARG A 59 4.69 5.32 1.40
CA ARG A 59 3.30 5.51 0.94
C ARG A 59 3.02 4.70 -0.31
N LYS A 60 3.96 4.67 -1.26
CA LYS A 60 3.80 3.90 -2.51
C LYS A 60 3.61 2.41 -2.21
N ASN A 61 4.45 1.85 -1.34
CA ASN A 61 4.40 0.43 -0.99
C ASN A 61 3.13 0.08 -0.20
N PHE A 62 2.71 0.96 0.71
CA PHE A 62 1.42 0.82 1.40
C PHE A 62 0.23 0.81 0.43
N CYS A 63 0.17 1.75 -0.52
CA CYS A 63 -0.91 1.80 -1.50
C CYS A 63 -0.91 0.57 -2.43
N LYS A 64 0.25 0.08 -2.86
CA LYS A 64 0.36 -1.16 -3.64
C LYS A 64 -0.16 -2.37 -2.85
N ALA A 65 0.25 -2.52 -1.59
CA ALA A 65 -0.23 -3.60 -0.73
C ALA A 65 -1.74 -3.51 -0.51
N ASN A 66 -2.26 -2.29 -0.30
CA ASN A 66 -3.69 -2.12 -0.08
C ASN A 66 -4.53 -2.39 -1.35
N LEU A 67 -4.01 -2.08 -2.55
CA LEU A 67 -4.67 -2.47 -3.80
C LEU A 67 -4.78 -4.00 -3.93
N ILE A 68 -3.71 -4.73 -3.59
CA ILE A 68 -3.74 -6.19 -3.59
C ILE A 68 -4.77 -6.70 -2.57
N MET A 69 -4.80 -6.13 -1.36
CA MET A 69 -5.78 -6.48 -0.33
C MET A 69 -7.22 -6.21 -0.78
N GLN A 70 -7.48 -5.10 -1.47
CA GLN A 70 -8.80 -4.78 -2.02
C GLN A 70 -9.24 -5.81 -3.06
N VAL A 71 -8.34 -6.26 -3.94
CA VAL A 71 -8.64 -7.33 -4.91
C VAL A 71 -8.97 -8.64 -4.20
N ILE A 72 -8.18 -9.03 -3.20
CA ILE A 72 -8.44 -10.24 -2.40
C ILE A 72 -9.79 -10.14 -1.70
N GLN A 73 -10.07 -9.01 -1.06
CA GLN A 73 -11.35 -8.76 -0.38
C GLN A 73 -12.52 -8.84 -1.36
N ALA A 74 -12.41 -8.23 -2.54
CA ALA A 74 -13.45 -8.29 -3.58
C ALA A 74 -13.74 -9.73 -4.02
N VAL A 75 -12.70 -10.56 -4.25
CA VAL A 75 -12.87 -11.97 -4.62
C VAL A 75 -13.60 -12.75 -3.53
N ILE A 76 -13.21 -12.56 -2.26
CA ILE A 76 -13.86 -13.23 -1.13
C ILE A 76 -15.34 -12.82 -1.03
N ILE A 77 -15.64 -11.52 -1.13
CA ILE A 77 -17.01 -11.00 -1.08
C ILE A 77 -17.86 -11.57 -2.22
N ILE A 78 -17.33 -11.65 -3.44
CA ILE A 78 -18.05 -12.21 -4.59
C ILE A 78 -18.39 -13.69 -4.34
N ILE A 79 -17.44 -14.49 -3.87
CA ILE A 79 -17.67 -15.92 -3.59
C ILE A 79 -18.74 -16.08 -2.51
N LEU A 80 -18.64 -15.33 -1.41
CA LEU A 80 -19.63 -15.36 -0.34
C LEU A 80 -21.00 -14.90 -0.83
N TYR A 81 -21.06 -13.83 -1.63
CA TYR A 81 -22.31 -13.32 -2.17
C TYR A 81 -22.99 -14.36 -3.06
N VAL A 82 -22.27 -14.95 -4.01
CA VAL A 82 -22.83 -15.97 -4.92
C VAL A 82 -23.31 -17.20 -4.15
N THR A 83 -22.50 -17.70 -3.21
CA THR A 83 -22.85 -18.92 -2.45
C THR A 83 -24.04 -18.71 -1.51
N ILE A 84 -24.05 -17.60 -0.77
CA ILE A 84 -25.16 -17.26 0.13
C ILE A 84 -26.42 -16.97 -0.68
N PHE A 85 -26.31 -16.18 -1.75
CA PHE A 85 -27.46 -15.83 -2.60
C PHE A 85 -28.06 -17.08 -3.27
N ALA A 86 -27.23 -17.96 -3.83
CA ALA A 86 -27.70 -19.22 -4.41
C ALA A 86 -28.36 -20.12 -3.35
N GLY A 87 -27.80 -20.21 -2.15
CA GLY A 87 -28.39 -20.96 -1.04
C GLY A 87 -29.76 -20.43 -0.61
N ILE A 88 -29.90 -19.11 -0.49
CA ILE A 88 -31.18 -18.45 -0.17
C ILE A 88 -32.21 -18.72 -1.27
N MET A 89 -31.82 -18.60 -2.55
CA MET A 89 -32.73 -18.87 -3.67
C MET A 89 -33.12 -20.36 -3.72
N ALA A 90 -32.19 -21.29 -3.52
CA ALA A 90 -32.52 -22.71 -3.47
C ALA A 90 -33.53 -23.05 -2.35
N ALA A 91 -33.36 -22.47 -1.16
CA ALA A 91 -34.30 -22.63 -0.06
C ALA A 91 -35.66 -21.96 -0.34
N ALA A 92 -35.65 -20.76 -0.91
CA ALA A 92 -36.87 -20.03 -1.25
C ALA A 92 -37.67 -20.74 -2.35
N TYR A 93 -37.01 -21.24 -3.40
CA TYR A 93 -37.64 -21.81 -4.59
C TYR A 93 -37.78 -23.33 -4.61
N GLY A 94 -37.07 -24.05 -3.74
CA GLY A 94 -37.20 -25.50 -3.56
C GLY A 94 -38.30 -25.91 -2.57
N SER A 95 -39.02 -24.94 -2.01
CA SER A 95 -40.08 -25.14 -1.01
C SER A 95 -41.50 -25.20 -1.59
N TYR A 96 -41.64 -25.16 -2.92
CA TYR A 96 -42.92 -25.35 -3.63
C TYR A 96 -42.84 -26.52 -4.62
#